data_AF-A0A8T7GK99-F1
#
_entry.id   AF-A0A8T7GK99-F1
#
_cell.length_a   1.000
_cell.length_b   1.000
_cell.length_c   1.000
_cell.angle_alpha   90.00
_cell.angle_beta   90.00
_cell.angle_gamma   90.00
#
_symmetry.space_group_name_H-M   'P 1'
#
loop_
_entity.id
_entity.type
_entity.pdbx_description
1 polymer ?
#
loop_
_entity_poly.entity_id
_entity_poly.type
_entity_poly.pdbx_seq_one_letter_code
_entity_poly.pdbx_strand_id
1 'polypeptide(L)' 'MSTNESIGEVSYDCMRCGTSVTIEELSSLPEIKCICGFRVFRKARQPIVKQIKAV' A
#
# COMPACT_ATOMS: atom_id res chain seq x y z
N MET A 1 13.66 19.05 -2.09
CA MET A 1 13.18 17.67 -2.27
C MET A 1 13.27 17.00 -0.91
N SER A 2 12.14 16.92 -0.22
CA SER A 2 12.02 16.43 1.16
C SER A 2 12.16 14.91 1.20
N THR A 3 13.32 14.44 1.63
CA THR A 3 13.58 13.05 2.05
C THR A 3 13.02 12.85 3.46
N ASN A 4 11.77 12.42 3.56
CA ASN A 4 11.24 11.82 4.78
C ASN A 4 10.68 10.45 4.40
N GLU A 5 11.57 9.49 4.13
CA GLU A 5 11.20 8.07 4.09
C GLU A 5 10.93 7.63 5.52
N SER A 6 9.67 7.78 5.94
CA SER A 6 9.20 7.15 7.15
C SER A 6 9.28 5.63 6.94
N ILE A 7 10.02 4.94 7.80
CA ILE A 7 10.29 3.48 7.73
C ILE A 7 9.00 2.62 7.89
N GLY A 8 7.82 3.24 7.90
CA GLY A 8 6.53 2.62 8.18
C GLY A 8 5.39 2.97 7.23
N GLU A 9 5.61 3.72 6.15
CA GLU A 9 4.52 4.04 5.21
C GLU A 9 4.11 2.79 4.41
N VAL A 10 3.04 2.14 4.86
CA VAL A 10 2.48 0.96 4.20
C VAL A 10 1.56 1.43 3.08
N SER A 11 1.98 1.20 1.84
CA SER A 11 1.13 1.35 0.66
C SER A 11 0.32 0.09 0.37
N TYR A 12 -0.87 0.28 -0.18
CA TYR A 12 -1.78 -0.78 -0.61
C TYR A 12 -2.09 -0.63 -2.10
N ASP A 13 -2.13 -1.74 -2.83
CA ASP A 13 -2.55 -1.73 -4.23
C ASP A 13 -3.97 -2.26 -4.36
N CYS A 14 -4.81 -1.59 -5.16
CA CYS A 14 -6.11 -2.13 -5.54
C CYS A 14 -5.94 -3.32 -6.51
N MET A 15 -6.63 -4.44 -6.23
CA MET A 15 -6.55 -5.64 -7.08
C MET A 15 -7.17 -5.47 -8.48
N ARG A 16 -7.97 -4.42 -8.72
CA ARG A 16 -8.67 -4.19 -10.00
C ARG A 16 -7.98 -3.17 -10.90
N CYS A 17 -7.61 -2.01 -10.36
CA CYS A 17 -6.98 -0.93 -11.12
C CYS A 17 -5.47 -0.77 -10.86
N GLY A 18 -4.92 -1.46 -9.86
CA GLY A 18 -3.49 -1.40 -9.54
C GLY A 18 -3.01 -0.07 -8.94
N THR A 19 -3.92 0.84 -8.59
CA THR A 19 -3.58 2.11 -7.95
C THR A 19 -3.01 1.86 -6.56
N SER A 20 -1.82 2.41 -6.29
CA SER A 20 -1.19 2.42 -4.97
C SER A 20 -1.77 3.56 -4.12
N VAL A 21 -2.32 3.23 -2.95
CA VAL A 21 -3.03 4.14 -2.05
C VAL A 21 -2.49 3.95 -0.63
N THR A 22 -2.40 5.02 0.17
CA THR A 22 -1.86 4.96 1.53
C THR A 22 -2.96 4.70 2.58
N ILE A 23 -2.57 4.30 3.80
CA ILE A 23 -3.52 4.14 4.93
C ILE A 23 -4.28 5.44 5.22
N GLU A 24 -3.58 6.57 5.14
CA GLU A 24 -4.12 7.89 5.48
C GLU A 24 -5.25 8.27 4.52
N GLU A 25 -5.05 8.05 3.23
CA GLU A 25 -6.05 8.25 2.18
C GLU A 25 -7.28 7.35 2.39
N LEU A 26 -7.08 6.08 2.75
CA LEU A 26 -8.16 5.12 3.05
C LEU A 26 -8.93 5.45 4.33
N SER A 27 -8.28 6.05 5.33
CA SER A 27 -8.91 6.40 6.61
C SER A 27 -9.69 7.72 6.55
N SER A 28 -9.38 8.56 5.57
CA SER A 28 -10.10 9.82 5.31
C SER A 28 -11.49 9.60 4.70
N LEU A 29 -11.69 8.47 4.03
CA LEU A 29 -12.95 8.09 3.41
C LEU A 29 -13.82 7.32 4.42
N PRO A 30 -15.15 7.56 4.45
CA PRO A 30 -16.05 6.87 5.38
C PRO A 30 -16.20 5.37 5.10
N GLU A 31 -15.78 4.90 3.92
CA GLU A 31 -15.67 3.49 3.57
C GLU A 31 -14.32 3.19 2.90
N ILE A 32 -13.76 2.02 3.19
CA ILE A 32 -12.53 1.52 2.56
C ILE A 32 -12.83 1.07 1.12
N LYS A 33 -12.77 2.01 0.18
CA LYS A 33 -13.05 1.80 -1.24
C LYS A 33 -11.97 2.45 -2.09
N CYS A 34 -11.61 1.79 -3.19
CA CYS A 34 -10.83 2.42 -4.23
C CYS A 34 -11.73 3.32 -5.10
N ILE A 35 -11.15 4.29 -5.81
CA ILE A 35 -11.84 5.14 -6.80
C ILE A 35 -12.62 4.32 -7.87
N CYS A 36 -12.24 3.06 -8.08
CA CYS A 36 -12.92 2.14 -9.00
C CYS A 36 -14.12 1.39 -8.38
N GLY A 37 -14.46 1.67 -7.11
CA GLY A 37 -15.53 1.02 -6.37
C GLY A 37 -15.19 -0.37 -5.79
N PHE A 38 -13.97 -0.88 -6.03
CA PHE A 38 -13.51 -2.17 -5.49
C PHE A 38 -12.98 -2.02 -4.06
N ARG A 39 -13.17 -3.05 -3.22
CA ARG A 39 -12.84 -3.03 -1.78
C ARG A 39 -11.62 -3.86 -1.39
N VAL A 40 -11.09 -4.67 -2.30
CA VAL A 40 -9.97 -5.58 -1.99
C VAL A 40 -8.65 -4.92 -2.38
N PHE A 41 -7.79 -4.77 -1.38
CA PHE A 41 -6.45 -4.22 -1.52
C PHE A 41 -5.41 -5.25 -1.09
N ARG A 42 -4.26 -5.29 -1.78
CA ARG A 42 -3.07 -6.06 -1.37
C ARG A 42 -2.07 -5.11 -0.71
N LYS A 43 -1.43 -5.54 0.38
CA LYS A 43 -0.33 -4.79 0.98
C LYS A 43 0.89 -4.85 0.06
N ALA A 44 1.44 -3.70 -0.31
CA ALA A 44 2.65 -3.64 -1.12
C ALA A 44 3.84 -4.26 -0.36
N ARG A 45 4.76 -4.86 -1.11
CA ARG A 45 5.98 -5.42 -0.54
C ARG A 45 6.81 -4.27 0.04
N GLN A 46 7.16 -4.38 1.32
CA GLN A 46 8.09 -3.42 1.93
C GLN A 46 9.44 -3.44 1.19
N PRO A 47 10.12 -2.27 1.08
CA PRO A 47 11.41 -2.17 0.40
C PRO A 47 12.54 -2.89 1.14
N ILE A 48 12.27 -3.48 2.32
CA ILE A 48 13.24 -4.23 3.08
C ILE A 48 13.55 -5.58 2.38
N VAL A 49 14.84 -5.79 2.13
CA VAL A 49 15.32 -7.03 1.49
C VAL A 49 15.15 -8.18 2.47
N LYS A 50 14.45 -9.23 2.04
CA LYS A 50 14.35 -10.48 2.80
C LYS A 50 15.45 -11.42 2.34
N GLN A 51 16.31 -11.84 3.27
CA GLN A 51 17.29 -12.91 3.02
C GLN A 51 16.57 -14.25 3.11
N ILE A 52 16.63 -15.04 2.04
CA ILE A 52 16.01 -16.36 1.94
C ILE A 52 17.16 -17.35 1.75
N LYS A 53 17.25 -18.38 2.61
CA LYS A 53 18.23 -19.46 2.41
C LYS A 53 17.83 -20.26 1.17
N ALA A 54 18.77 -20.50 0.28
CA ALA A 54 18.59 -21.48 -0.78
C ALA A 54 18.81 -22.87 -0.12
N VAL A 55 17.77 -23.71 -0.15
CA VAL A 55 17.68 -25.12 0.31
C VAL A 55 18.80 -25.57 1.26
#